data_AF-A0A0F9EGJ9-F1
#
_entry.id   AF-A0A0F9EGJ9-F1
#
_cell.length_a   1.000
_cell.length_b   1.000
_cell.length_c   1.000
_cell.angle_alpha   90.00
_cell.angle_beta   90.00
_cell.angle_gamma   90.00
#
_symmetry.space_group_name_H-M   'P 1'
#
loop_
_entity.id
_entity.type
_entity.pdbx_description
1 polymer ?
#
loop_
_entity_poly.entity_id
_entity_poly.type
_entity_poly.pdbx_seq_one_letter_code
_entity_poly.pdbx_strand_id
1 'polypeptide(L)'
;MADLRSLQPWLQPWAWWIFNYGQSINPKLTVTSARRSTWDQIRLFNRYISGQSAIPAATPGTSKHELGEAFDMASIGVDPFEDPYLPWLGYWWQYYGGRYGGTRDPVHFGVR
;
A
#
# COMPACT_ATOMS: atom_id res chain seq x y z
N MET A 1 -10.52 3.18 9.37
CA MET A 1 -9.19 3.54 8.80
C MET A 1 -8.32 2.30 8.87
N ALA A 2 -7.48 2.07 7.85
CA ALA A 2 -6.54 0.96 7.90
C ALA A 2 -5.53 1.17 9.05
N ASP A 3 -5.02 0.07 9.59
CA ASP A 3 -4.19 0.10 10.78
C ASP A 3 -2.92 -0.74 10.58
N LEU A 4 -1.76 -0.13 10.74
CA LEU A 4 -0.46 -0.80 10.61
C LEU A 4 -0.26 -1.88 11.68
N ARG A 5 -0.98 -1.83 12.81
CA ARG A 5 -0.98 -2.90 13.82
C ARG A 5 -1.54 -4.23 13.31
N SER A 6 -2.26 -4.21 12.19
CA SER A 6 -2.80 -5.42 11.55
C SER A 6 -1.77 -6.17 10.70
N LEU A 7 -0.62 -5.56 10.41
CA LEU A 7 0.47 -6.19 9.65
C LEU A 7 1.18 -7.26 10.49
N GLN A 8 1.96 -8.10 9.82
CA GLN A 8 2.87 -9.02 10.47
C GLN A 8 3.75 -8.27 11.50
N PRO A 9 3.91 -8.78 12.74
CA PRO A 9 4.60 -8.05 13.80
C PRO A 9 5.99 -7.54 13.43
N TRP A 10 6.74 -8.32 12.65
CA TRP A 10 8.09 -7.96 12.20
C TRP A 10 8.12 -6.83 11.16
N LEU A 11 7.02 -6.61 10.42
CA LEU A 11 6.90 -5.56 9.41
C LEU A 11 6.48 -4.22 10.03
N GLN A 12 5.77 -4.25 11.16
CA GLN A 12 5.18 -3.04 11.77
C GLN A 12 6.19 -1.92 12.02
N PRO A 13 7.39 -2.16 12.61
CA PRO A 13 8.34 -1.08 12.89
C PRO A 13 8.78 -0.34 11.62
N TRP A 14 8.98 -1.08 10.53
CA TRP A 14 9.39 -0.53 9.23
C TRP A 14 8.27 0.23 8.55
N ALA A 15 7.05 -0.31 8.60
CA ALA A 15 5.87 0.37 8.06
C ALA A 15 5.59 1.68 8.81
N TRP A 16 5.72 1.68 10.14
CA TRP A 16 5.63 2.91 10.95
C TRP A 16 6.73 3.90 10.61
N TRP A 17 7.97 3.44 10.43
CA TRP A 17 9.09 4.31 10.08
C TRP A 17 8.85 5.06 8.77
N ILE A 18 8.52 4.36 7.68
CA ILE A 18 8.31 5.01 6.38
C ILE A 18 7.06 5.89 6.37
N PHE A 19 6.00 5.47 7.08
CA PHE A 19 4.78 6.26 7.22
C PHE A 19 5.03 7.56 8.01
N ASN A 20 5.75 7.49 9.13
CA ASN A 20 6.08 8.67 9.93
C ASN A 20 7.02 9.62 9.17
N TYR A 21 8.00 9.08 8.44
CA TYR A 21 8.83 9.88 7.55
C TYR A 21 7.99 10.56 6.47
N GLY A 22 7.11 9.82 5.81
CA GLY A 22 6.17 10.35 4.81
C GLY A 22 5.25 11.44 5.37
N GLN A 23 4.68 11.24 6.56
CA GLN A 23 3.86 12.27 7.22
C GLN A 23 4.65 13.52 7.60
N SER A 24 5.94 13.39 7.94
CA SER A 24 6.78 14.55 8.29
C SER A 24 7.01 15.50 7.10
N ILE A 25 6.96 14.98 5.87
CA ILE A 25 7.12 15.76 4.63
C ILE A 25 5.79 16.04 3.92
N ASN A 26 4.76 15.24 4.20
CA ASN A 26 3.42 15.38 3.65
C ASN A 26 2.36 14.94 4.69
N PRO A 27 1.80 15.89 5.47
CA PRO A 27 0.81 15.59 6.51
C PRO A 27 -0.52 15.01 5.99
N LYS A 28 -0.77 15.03 4.67
CA LYS A 28 -1.97 14.43 4.07
C LYS A 28 -1.80 12.95 3.76
N LEU A 29 -0.59 12.42 3.85
CA LEU A 29 -0.32 11.01 3.60
C LEU A 29 -1.03 10.16 4.65
N THR A 30 -1.81 9.17 4.20
CA THR A 30 -2.53 8.26 5.07
C THR A 30 -2.35 6.81 4.63
N VAL A 31 -2.44 5.88 5.58
CA VAL A 31 -2.53 4.46 5.28
C VAL A 31 -3.98 4.15 4.90
N THR A 32 -4.19 3.80 3.64
CA THR A 32 -5.54 3.55 3.09
C THR A 32 -5.93 2.07 3.18
N SER A 33 -4.94 1.17 3.18
CA SER A 33 -5.13 -0.28 3.25
C SER A 33 -3.96 -0.93 3.98
N ALA A 34 -4.20 -2.00 4.71
CA ALA A 34 -3.18 -2.81 5.40
C ALA A 34 -3.57 -4.29 5.25
N ARG A 35 -3.65 -5.05 6.35
CA ARG A 35 -4.21 -6.39 6.27
C ARG A 35 -5.69 -6.34 5.89
N ARG A 36 -6.11 -7.20 4.96
CA ARG A 36 -7.52 -7.35 4.54
C ARG A 36 -7.93 -8.81 4.43
N SER A 37 -9.24 -9.09 4.45
CA SER A 37 -9.74 -10.45 4.29
C SER A 37 -9.75 -10.89 2.81
N THR A 38 -9.83 -12.19 2.55
CA THR A 38 -10.04 -12.73 1.19
C THR A 38 -11.34 -12.20 0.57
N TRP A 39 -12.38 -11.96 1.36
CA TRP A 39 -13.62 -11.36 0.86
C TRP A 39 -13.42 -9.92 0.39
N ASP A 40 -12.58 -9.15 1.08
CA ASP A 40 -12.20 -7.81 0.62
C ASP A 40 -11.39 -7.88 -0.67
N GLN A 41 -10.47 -8.85 -0.76
CA GLN A 41 -9.68 -9.11 -1.96
C GLN A 41 -10.56 -9.44 -3.16
N ILE A 42 -11.58 -10.30 -2.99
CA ILE A 42 -12.54 -10.67 -4.05
C ILE A 42 -13.22 -9.42 -4.60
N ARG A 43 -13.67 -8.51 -3.73
CA ARG A 43 -14.35 -7.27 -4.18
C ARG A 43 -13.41 -6.38 -4.98
N LEU A 44 -12.16 -6.23 -4.55
CA LEU A 44 -11.16 -5.42 -5.26
C LEU A 44 -10.76 -6.05 -6.60
N PHE A 45 -10.54 -7.37 -6.62
CA PHE A 45 -10.22 -8.11 -7.83
C PHE A 45 -11.34 -7.99 -8.88
N ASN A 46 -12.60 -8.16 -8.47
CA ASN A 46 -13.76 -8.01 -9.36
C ASN A 46 -13.87 -6.58 -9.93
N ARG A 47 -13.60 -5.56 -9.13
CA ARG A 47 -13.54 -4.16 -9.61
C ARG A 47 -12.41 -3.93 -10.61
N TYR A 48 -11.24 -4.51 -10.37
CA TYR A 48 -10.10 -4.40 -11.29
C TYR A 48 -10.39 -5.06 -12.65
N ILE A 49 -10.83 -6.32 -12.66
CA ILE A 49 -11.08 -7.06 -13.92
C ILE A 49 -12.28 -6.52 -14.71
N SER A 50 -13.20 -5.82 -14.06
CA SER A 50 -14.33 -5.14 -14.72
C SER A 50 -14.00 -3.71 -15.16
N GLY A 51 -12.77 -3.22 -14.96
CA GLY A 51 -12.34 -1.88 -15.34
C GLY A 51 -12.83 -0.75 -14.42
N GLN A 52 -13.43 -1.08 -13.27
CA GLN A 52 -13.90 -0.10 -12.28
C GLN A 52 -12.82 0.39 -11.30
N SER A 53 -11.59 -0.11 -11.45
CA SER A 53 -10.40 0.30 -10.70
C SER A 53 -9.21 0.35 -11.65
N ALA A 54 -8.48 1.46 -11.66
CA ALA A 54 -7.20 1.58 -12.35
C ALA A 54 -6.06 0.90 -11.58
N ILE A 55 -6.19 0.83 -10.24
CA ILE A 55 -5.21 0.18 -9.36
C ILE A 55 -5.38 -1.34 -9.49
N PRO A 56 -4.29 -2.10 -9.76
CA PRO A 56 -4.35 -3.53 -9.90
C PRO A 56 -4.70 -4.21 -8.57
N ALA A 57 -5.38 -5.35 -8.66
CA ALA A 57 -5.64 -6.21 -7.52
C ALA A 57 -5.18 -7.63 -7.86
N ALA A 58 -4.42 -8.25 -6.96
CA ALA A 58 -4.02 -9.65 -7.09
C ALA A 58 -5.25 -10.59 -7.05
N THR A 59 -5.10 -11.79 -7.59
CA THR A 59 -6.12 -12.85 -7.44
C THR A 59 -6.37 -13.13 -5.95
N PRO A 60 -7.62 -13.40 -5.54
CA PRO A 60 -7.92 -13.77 -4.16
C PRO A 60 -7.10 -14.97 -3.67
N GLY A 61 -6.60 -14.91 -2.43
CA GLY A 61 -5.74 -15.93 -1.83
C GLY A 61 -4.25 -15.76 -2.15
N THR A 62 -3.86 -14.81 -3.01
CA THR A 62 -2.46 -14.56 -3.37
C THR A 62 -1.98 -13.16 -3.01
N SER A 63 -2.84 -12.31 -2.43
CA SER A 63 -2.47 -10.95 -2.08
C SER A 63 -1.65 -10.89 -0.79
N LYS A 64 -0.54 -10.14 -0.81
CA LYS A 64 0.25 -9.85 0.40
C LYS A 64 -0.56 -9.10 1.47
N HIS A 65 -1.61 -8.37 1.10
CA HIS A 65 -2.52 -7.78 2.08
C HIS A 65 -3.30 -8.83 2.86
N GLU A 66 -3.61 -9.99 2.28
CA GLU A 66 -4.30 -11.07 3.01
C GLU A 66 -3.40 -11.68 4.10
N LEU A 67 -2.09 -11.66 3.86
CA LEU A 67 -1.06 -12.13 4.77
C LEU A 67 -0.58 -11.06 5.77
N GLY A 68 -1.03 -9.80 5.64
CA GLY A 68 -0.52 -8.69 6.45
C GLY A 68 0.93 -8.30 6.12
N GLU A 69 1.37 -8.57 4.89
CA GLU A 69 2.74 -8.35 4.39
C GLU A 69 2.82 -7.16 3.43
N ALA A 70 1.74 -6.39 3.31
CA ALA A 70 1.68 -5.18 2.51
C ALA A 70 0.68 -4.17 3.09
N PHE A 71 0.88 -2.91 2.73
CA PHE A 71 0.06 -1.77 3.08
C PHE A 71 0.06 -0.78 1.92
N ASP A 72 -1.02 -0.01 1.81
CA ASP A 72 -1.16 1.03 0.80
C ASP A 72 -1.17 2.40 1.47
N MET A 73 -0.45 3.35 0.87
CA MET A 73 -0.44 4.76 1.29
C MET A 73 -0.91 5.65 0.15
N ALA A 74 -1.65 6.71 0.48
CA ALA A 74 -2.04 7.74 -0.47
C ALA A 74 -2.21 9.09 0.22
N SER A 75 -2.00 10.18 -0.50
CA SER A 75 -2.30 11.53 -0.02
C SER A 75 -3.78 11.85 -0.20
N ILE A 76 -4.42 12.35 0.85
CA ILE A 76 -5.83 12.74 0.79
C ILE A 76 -6.05 13.82 -0.28
N GLY A 77 -6.95 13.55 -1.22
CA GLY A 77 -7.35 14.49 -2.27
C GLY A 77 -6.35 14.63 -3.42
N VAL A 78 -5.39 13.71 -3.55
CA VAL A 78 -4.42 13.66 -4.65
C VAL A 78 -4.61 12.35 -5.41
N ASP A 79 -4.59 12.40 -6.74
CA ASP A 79 -4.54 11.19 -7.56
C ASP A 79 -3.23 10.45 -7.28
N PRO A 80 -3.26 9.18 -6.82
CA PRO A 80 -2.04 8.43 -6.54
C PRO A 80 -1.09 8.28 -7.72
N PHE A 81 -1.58 8.33 -8.97
CA PHE A 81 -0.74 8.25 -10.16
C PHE A 81 0.05 9.54 -10.42
N GLU A 82 -0.37 10.64 -9.81
CA GLU A 82 0.24 11.97 -9.95
C GLU A 82 0.92 12.44 -8.65
N ASP A 83 0.93 11.61 -7.58
CA ASP A 83 1.50 11.96 -6.28
C ASP A 83 3.03 11.77 -6.29
N PRO A 84 3.85 12.84 -6.24
CA PRO A 84 5.30 12.72 -6.29
C PRO A 84 5.91 12.12 -5.02
N TYR A 85 5.17 12.10 -3.90
CA TYR A 85 5.67 11.55 -2.65
C TYR A 85 5.69 10.02 -2.66
N LEU A 86 4.76 9.37 -3.37
CA LEU A 86 4.68 7.91 -3.39
C LEU A 86 5.91 7.25 -4.04
N PRO A 87 6.40 7.69 -5.22
CA PRO A 87 7.65 7.19 -5.78
C PRO A 87 8.87 7.47 -4.90
N TRP A 88 8.93 8.63 -4.25
CA TRP A 88 10.01 8.98 -3.32
C TRP A 88 10.06 8.04 -2.12
N LEU A 89 8.91 7.80 -1.49
CA LEU A 89 8.81 6.84 -0.39
C LEU A 89 9.07 5.41 -0.88
N GLY A 90 8.62 5.09 -2.08
CA GLY A 90 8.88 3.81 -2.76
C GLY A 90 10.37 3.53 -2.94
N TYR A 91 11.15 4.54 -3.33
CA TYR A 91 12.62 4.45 -3.42
C TYR A 91 13.23 4.06 -2.07
N TRP A 92 12.89 4.77 -0.99
CA TRP A 92 13.42 4.47 0.34
C TRP A 92 12.97 3.09 0.84
N TRP A 93 11.72 2.73 0.59
CA TRP A 93 11.21 1.42 0.94
C TRP A 93 11.99 0.30 0.26
N GLN A 94 12.25 0.44 -1.05
CA GLN A 94 13.07 -0.51 -1.80
C GLN A 94 14.53 -0.53 -1.36
N TYR A 95 15.10 0.64 -1.03
CA TYR A 95 16.46 0.77 -0.52
C TYR A 95 16.68 -0.05 0.77
N TYR A 96 15.70 -0.04 1.68
CA TYR A 96 15.72 -0.85 2.90
C TYR A 96 15.21 -2.29 2.73
N GLY A 97 15.04 -2.76 1.48
CA GLY A 97 14.74 -4.16 1.17
C GLY A 97 13.26 -4.49 0.93
N GLY A 98 12.38 -3.49 0.97
CA GLY A 98 10.98 -3.64 0.61
C GLY A 98 10.73 -3.79 -0.89
N ARG A 99 9.46 -3.96 -1.26
CA ARG A 99 8.94 -3.95 -2.63
C ARG A 99 7.89 -2.85 -2.75
N TYR A 100 8.04 -2.03 -3.78
CA TYR A 100 7.13 -0.94 -4.13
C TYR A 100 6.39 -1.27 -5.43
N GLY A 101 5.11 -0.93 -5.52
CA GLY A 101 4.26 -1.21 -6.68
C GLY A 101 4.58 -0.40 -7.94
N GLY A 102 5.36 0.67 -7.82
CA GLY A 102 5.83 1.48 -8.95
C GLY A 102 4.70 2.24 -9.64
N THR A 103 4.93 2.70 -10.88
CA THR A 103 3.97 3.52 -11.63
C THR A 103 2.64 2.82 -11.94
N ARG A 104 2.61 1.49 -11.92
CA ARG A 104 1.39 0.70 -12.14
C ARG A 104 0.53 0.58 -10.88
N ASP A 105 1.15 0.66 -9.71
CA ASP A 105 0.49 0.52 -8.41
C ASP A 105 1.16 1.44 -7.38
N PRO A 106 1.02 2.77 -7.55
CA PRO A 106 1.83 3.74 -6.83
C PRO A 106 1.52 3.78 -5.34
N VAL A 107 0.38 3.24 -4.91
CA VAL A 107 -0.01 3.22 -3.50
C VAL A 107 0.65 2.07 -2.74
N HIS A 108 1.14 1.03 -3.40
CA HIS A 108 1.42 -0.26 -2.79
C HIS A 108 2.86 -0.42 -2.25
N PHE A 109 2.96 -0.77 -0.97
CA PHE A 109 4.20 -1.07 -0.25
C PHE A 109 4.10 -2.45 0.39
N GLY A 110 5.07 -3.31 0.12
CA GLY A 110 5.08 -4.66 0.69
C GLY A 110 6.47 -5.24 0.83
N VAL A 111 6.53 -6.50 1.21
CA VAL A 111 7.78 -7.25 1.32
C VAL A 111 8.20 -7.77 -0.07
N ARG A 112 9.44 -8.23 -0.24
CA ARG A 112 9.89 -8.87 -1.50
C ARG A 112 9.16 -10.19 -1.74
#